data_AF-A0A521F1B5-F1
#
_entry.id   AF-A0A521F1B5-F1
#
_cell.length_a   1.000
_cell.length_b   1.000
_cell.length_c   1.000
_cell.angle_alpha   90.00
_cell.angle_beta   90.00
_cell.angle_gamma   90.00
#
_symmetry.space_group_name_H-M   'P 1'
#
loop_
_entity.id
_entity.type
_entity.pdbx_description
1 polymer ?
#
loop_
_entity_poly.entity_id
_entity_poly.type
_entity_poly.pdbx_seq_one_letter_code
_entity_poly.pdbx_strand_id
1 'polypeptide(L)'
;MISILKISLLMVSASFTTLSCDEYESPERMVQEEKSTKLFVEQFDPIRDEGQYWHPQSLTKPALYWNCVEVFPIGNINALGQTERIRGLQYHLLAQSLAGLSNRAVEQGKSQVGVWLNDHSGKASYKSSKQALSDMGVAEIGMQSAIELATRNYGEKDGINLKIKDLFDGYVLTDVENNPESNIVASVASHVYNSIIVDIRDKNFYESNGYTMTYDASQKTTVDAWNEFKDKCNNKALVVMPVQTGELREFAIKNNLFVINLNKRYSTSQGGQNIALFEEILQWLEPNSPVYGWEQGVGEDQFVERVSKSGNIMIPYDWAYNTTLTSLDYKQRQPDLVKVKNPQFINWEEEGKKYVSFYLSDGDNVQWMMNNFIGADYYTHPEANNVKMAFGLPVDNLSMIAPSVCQDLFNSQGSKTSIVQTFGGGYNYIDNYGEKKSRHTILKSLAEGTAAHMRQHRVKVLAVMAKDVSSAASAEAYQAYIDANDQLEGIISVQYTPYAGGKGEIMWFTNGNGYDIPVVTVKYSIWDFGGYNNEREGTPDHIANKLIGSSDSDPFNLVIVHAWSGFNETGTASGGIKGAGAAKLCADKLNQNYAVVNIEEMIWRIRMHHRPEQTQKYLDEVF
;
A
#
# COMPACT_ATOMS: atom_id res chain seq x y z
N MET A 1 -71.68 -30.51 -12.15
CA MET A 1 -72.63 -30.01 -11.14
C MET A 1 -71.90 -30.03 -9.79
N ILE A 2 -71.46 -28.84 -9.34
CA ILE A 2 -71.30 -28.38 -7.94
C ILE A 2 -70.40 -29.17 -6.95
N SER A 3 -69.43 -28.42 -6.39
CA SER A 3 -68.72 -28.50 -5.09
C SER A 3 -67.69 -29.61 -4.86
N ILE A 4 -66.39 -29.35 -4.66
CA ILE A 4 -65.60 -28.49 -3.72
C ILE A 4 -65.16 -29.22 -2.43
N LEU A 5 -63.83 -29.42 -2.38
CA LEU A 5 -62.85 -29.37 -1.27
C LEU A 5 -62.44 -30.60 -0.43
N LYS A 6 -61.10 -30.66 -0.30
CA LYS A 6 -60.22 -31.09 0.80
C LYS A 6 -59.91 -32.58 0.94
N ILE A 7 -58.61 -32.93 0.79
CA ILE A 7 -57.72 -33.40 1.88
C ILE A 7 -56.32 -33.77 1.33
N SER A 8 -55.30 -33.22 2.01
CA SER A 8 -53.95 -33.73 2.30
C SER A 8 -52.96 -34.17 1.20
N LEU A 9 -51.77 -33.53 1.21
CA LEU A 9 -50.55 -34.26 1.59
C LEU A 9 -49.49 -33.32 2.18
N LEU A 10 -48.77 -33.86 3.15
CA LEU A 10 -47.85 -33.23 4.10
C LEU A 10 -46.40 -33.55 3.71
N MET A 11 -45.49 -32.58 3.94
CA MET A 11 -44.03 -32.66 4.14
C MET A 11 -43.15 -33.14 2.95
N VAL A 12 -41.97 -32.57 2.66
CA VAL A 12 -40.79 -32.48 3.54
C VAL A 12 -39.83 -31.34 3.10
N SER A 13 -39.46 -30.53 4.11
CA SER A 13 -38.29 -29.65 4.34
C SER A 13 -37.28 -29.30 3.23
N ALA A 14 -37.09 -27.99 3.02
CA ALA A 14 -35.77 -27.39 2.81
C ALA A 14 -35.69 -26.09 3.63
N SER A 15 -34.82 -26.10 4.64
CA SER A 15 -34.50 -24.94 5.48
C SER A 15 -33.59 -23.98 4.71
N PHE A 16 -34.09 -22.80 4.38
CA PHE A 16 -33.26 -21.64 4.09
C PHE A 16 -33.29 -20.71 5.31
N THR A 17 -32.19 -20.68 6.04
CA THR A 17 -31.87 -19.62 6.99
C THR A 17 -31.61 -18.34 6.20
N THR A 18 -32.58 -17.43 6.19
CA THR A 18 -32.36 -16.05 5.73
C THR A 18 -31.47 -15.35 6.75
N LEU A 19 -30.24 -15.02 6.33
CA LEU A 19 -29.45 -13.95 6.93
C LEU A 19 -30.26 -12.67 6.84
N SER A 20 -30.55 -12.03 7.97
CA SER A 20 -31.16 -10.70 8.00
C SER A 20 -30.18 -9.72 7.37
N CYS A 21 -30.52 -9.20 6.20
CA CYS A 21 -30.03 -7.90 5.77
C CYS A 21 -30.74 -6.88 6.66
N ASP A 22 -29.98 -6.15 7.47
CA ASP A 22 -30.51 -4.94 8.10
C ASP A 22 -30.70 -3.90 6.97
N GLU A 23 -31.91 -3.87 6.40
CA GLU A 23 -32.36 -2.74 5.59
C GLU A 23 -32.47 -1.49 6.48
N TYR A 24 -31.90 -0.40 6.00
CA TYR A 24 -32.02 0.91 6.64
C TYR A 24 -33.45 1.45 6.45
N GLU A 25 -34.23 1.53 7.53
CA GLU A 25 -35.52 2.24 7.53
C GLU A 25 -35.30 3.74 7.85
N SER A 26 -35.65 4.62 6.89
CA SER A 26 -35.71 6.07 7.11
C SER A 26 -37.00 6.47 7.84
N PRO A 27 -36.96 7.43 8.79
CA PRO A 27 -38.18 7.98 9.39
C PRO A 27 -38.95 8.85 8.39
N GLU A 28 -40.28 8.71 8.36
CA GLU A 28 -41.18 9.56 7.55
C GLU A 28 -41.14 11.03 8.02
N ARG A 29 -40.84 11.96 7.09
CA ARG A 29 -40.87 13.42 7.32
C ARG A 29 -42.27 13.98 7.12
N MET A 30 -42.72 14.82 8.07
CA MET A 30 -43.81 15.77 7.80
C MET A 30 -43.28 16.90 6.92
N VAL A 31 -43.99 17.16 5.81
CA VAL A 31 -43.60 18.05 4.73
C VAL A 31 -43.55 19.52 5.18
N GLN A 32 -42.35 20.08 5.28
CA GLN A 32 -42.09 21.52 5.19
C GLN A 32 -40.86 21.74 4.29
N GLU A 33 -41.04 22.59 3.28
CA GLU A 33 -40.10 23.05 2.23
C GLU A 33 -38.73 22.35 2.19
N GLU A 34 -38.57 21.40 1.25
CA GLU A 34 -37.31 20.73 0.94
C GLU A 34 -36.25 21.72 0.44
N LYS A 35 -35.49 22.31 1.36
CA LYS A 35 -34.05 22.47 1.11
C LYS A 35 -33.50 21.05 1.02
N SER A 36 -33.08 20.63 -0.19
CA SER A 36 -32.29 19.43 -0.41
C SER A 36 -31.04 19.49 0.49
N THR A 37 -31.14 18.97 1.70
CA THR A 37 -30.05 18.88 2.68
C THR A 37 -29.18 17.71 2.22
N LYS A 38 -28.01 18.02 1.66
CA LYS A 38 -27.07 17.00 1.19
C LYS A 38 -26.53 16.26 2.40
N LEU A 39 -26.39 14.94 2.34
CA LEU A 39 -25.76 14.23 3.45
C LEU A 39 -24.23 14.32 3.32
N PHE A 40 -23.53 14.42 4.45
CA PHE A 40 -22.06 14.39 4.47
C PHE A 40 -21.47 13.19 3.71
N VAL A 41 -22.12 12.04 3.86
CA VAL A 41 -21.71 10.79 3.19
C VAL A 41 -21.85 10.85 1.67
N GLU A 42 -22.59 11.81 1.11
CA GLU A 42 -22.72 12.00 -0.34
C GLU A 42 -21.62 12.91 -0.92
N GLN A 43 -20.76 13.49 -0.08
CA GLN A 43 -19.65 14.33 -0.54
C GLN A 43 -18.45 13.46 -0.95
N PHE A 44 -18.28 13.26 -2.25
CA PHE A 44 -17.12 12.64 -2.89
C PHE A 44 -17.09 13.08 -4.36
N ASP A 45 -15.95 12.88 -5.02
CA ASP A 45 -15.82 13.16 -6.45
C ASP A 45 -16.09 11.91 -7.30
N PRO A 46 -16.64 12.04 -8.51
CA PRO A 46 -16.71 10.91 -9.44
C PRO A 46 -15.32 10.46 -9.85
N ILE A 47 -15.16 9.15 -10.06
CA ILE A 47 -13.91 8.55 -10.54
C ILE A 47 -13.54 9.11 -11.90
N ARG A 48 -12.36 9.74 -12.00
CA ARG A 48 -11.77 10.24 -13.25
C ARG A 48 -10.27 10.53 -13.11
N ASP A 49 -9.57 10.56 -14.24
CA ASP A 49 -8.16 10.96 -14.29
C ASP A 49 -8.03 12.49 -14.20
N GLU A 50 -7.48 12.96 -13.08
CA GLU A 50 -7.14 14.35 -12.76
C GLU A 50 -5.61 14.57 -12.81
N GLY A 51 -4.85 13.61 -13.32
CA GLY A 51 -3.39 13.61 -13.26
C GLY A 51 -2.80 13.00 -11.98
N GLN A 52 -3.62 12.33 -11.16
CA GLN A 52 -3.23 11.73 -9.88
C GLN A 52 -2.51 10.39 -9.97
N TYR A 53 -2.37 9.82 -11.17
CA TYR A 53 -1.87 8.47 -11.34
C TYR A 53 -0.37 8.44 -11.67
N TRP A 54 0.45 8.00 -10.72
CA TRP A 54 1.91 7.87 -10.86
C TRP A 54 2.40 6.43 -11.05
N HIS A 55 1.56 5.41 -10.86
CA HIS A 55 1.96 4.02 -11.12
C HIS A 55 2.15 3.76 -12.64
N PRO A 56 3.29 3.19 -13.08
CA PRO A 56 3.49 2.76 -14.46
C PRO A 56 2.32 1.92 -14.99
N GLN A 57 1.77 2.33 -16.12
CA GLN A 57 0.50 1.79 -16.60
C GLN A 57 0.69 0.49 -17.38
N SER A 58 -0.25 -0.44 -17.17
CA SER A 58 -0.49 -1.60 -18.04
C SER A 58 -1.91 -1.52 -18.58
N LEU A 59 -2.08 -1.39 -19.90
CA LEU A 59 -3.40 -1.20 -20.52
C LEU A 59 -3.84 -2.41 -21.33
N THR A 60 -2.89 -3.05 -22.01
CA THR A 60 -3.22 -4.14 -22.91
C THR A 60 -3.48 -5.43 -22.15
N LYS A 61 -4.73 -5.90 -22.22
CA LYS A 61 -5.17 -7.13 -21.56
C LYS A 61 -4.68 -8.34 -22.36
N PRO A 62 -3.95 -9.29 -21.77
CA PRO A 62 -3.76 -10.58 -22.41
C PRO A 62 -5.12 -11.28 -22.59
N ALA A 63 -5.27 -12.09 -23.63
CA ALA A 63 -6.43 -12.96 -23.75
C ALA A 63 -6.26 -14.20 -22.85
N LEU A 64 -5.02 -14.69 -22.77
CA LEU A 64 -4.66 -15.89 -22.04
C LEU A 64 -3.42 -15.65 -21.17
N TYR A 65 -3.24 -16.41 -20.09
CA TYR A 65 -1.95 -16.43 -19.37
C TYR A 65 -1.50 -17.84 -18.99
N TRP A 66 -0.19 -18.03 -18.97
CA TRP A 66 0.44 -19.20 -18.36
C TRP A 66 0.63 -18.97 -16.86
N ASN A 67 0.36 -19.99 -16.06
CA ASN A 67 0.60 -19.96 -14.63
C ASN A 67 1.99 -20.57 -14.35
N CYS A 68 2.99 -19.71 -14.19
CA CYS A 68 4.39 -20.09 -14.04
C CYS A 68 4.67 -20.58 -12.62
N VAL A 69 5.00 -21.86 -12.47
CA VAL A 69 5.19 -22.50 -11.15
C VAL A 69 6.63 -22.43 -10.64
N GLU A 70 6.84 -22.98 -9.44
CA GLU A 70 8.10 -23.09 -8.72
C GLU A 70 8.75 -21.82 -8.15
N VAL A 71 8.03 -20.69 -8.06
CA VAL A 71 8.61 -19.42 -7.58
C VAL A 71 7.99 -18.89 -6.28
N PHE A 72 6.68 -18.98 -6.07
CA PHE A 72 6.04 -18.26 -4.97
C PHE A 72 5.03 -19.14 -4.20
N PRO A 73 5.12 -19.30 -2.87
CA PRO A 73 6.33 -19.41 -2.07
C PRO A 73 6.90 -20.83 -2.10
N ILE A 74 8.11 -20.95 -2.62
CA ILE A 74 8.94 -22.15 -2.43
C ILE A 74 10.10 -21.76 -1.54
N GLY A 75 10.40 -22.57 -0.51
CA GLY A 75 11.29 -22.19 0.58
C GLY A 75 12.76 -21.89 0.22
N ASN A 76 13.17 -22.03 -1.05
CA ASN A 76 14.55 -21.83 -1.52
C ASN A 76 14.67 -20.84 -2.70
N ILE A 77 13.68 -19.97 -2.92
CA ILE A 77 13.60 -19.13 -4.13
C ILE A 77 14.71 -18.09 -4.29
N ASN A 78 15.26 -17.58 -3.19
CA ASN A 78 16.42 -16.68 -3.19
C ASN A 78 17.69 -17.37 -2.67
N ALA A 79 17.64 -18.70 -2.48
CA ALA A 79 18.80 -19.45 -2.02
C ALA A 79 19.87 -19.52 -3.11
N LEU A 80 21.13 -19.39 -2.69
CA LEU A 80 22.31 -19.71 -3.51
C LEU A 80 22.67 -21.20 -3.37
N GLY A 81 23.63 -21.68 -4.16
CA GLY A 81 24.17 -23.03 -4.06
C GLY A 81 23.21 -24.13 -4.52
N GLN A 82 22.09 -23.78 -5.13
CA GLN A 82 21.10 -24.75 -5.61
C GLN A 82 21.56 -25.35 -6.94
N THR A 83 21.60 -26.68 -7.01
CA THR A 83 22.02 -27.42 -8.21
C THR A 83 20.86 -27.78 -9.14
N GLU A 84 19.64 -27.87 -8.59
CA GLU A 84 18.43 -28.13 -9.36
C GLU A 84 18.01 -26.89 -10.16
N ARG A 85 17.80 -27.05 -11.47
CA ARG A 85 17.49 -25.93 -12.38
C ARG A 85 16.21 -25.17 -12.05
N ILE A 86 15.26 -25.82 -11.39
CA ILE A 86 13.97 -25.24 -10.97
C ILE A 86 14.04 -24.56 -9.59
N ARG A 87 15.24 -24.44 -9.00
CA ARG A 87 15.44 -23.93 -7.64
C ARG A 87 16.45 -22.78 -7.60
N GLY A 88 16.39 -22.04 -6.50
CA GLY A 88 17.34 -20.98 -6.19
C GLY A 88 17.06 -19.68 -6.93
N LEU A 89 17.85 -18.67 -6.58
CA LEU A 89 17.78 -17.35 -7.19
C LEU A 89 17.96 -17.42 -8.71
N GLN A 90 18.76 -18.37 -9.20
CA GLN A 90 18.97 -18.62 -10.63
C GLN A 90 17.65 -18.87 -11.37
N TYR A 91 16.79 -19.77 -10.85
CA TYR A 91 15.48 -20.04 -11.44
C TYR A 91 14.50 -18.88 -11.23
N HIS A 92 14.59 -18.23 -10.07
CA HIS A 92 13.73 -17.10 -9.76
C HIS A 92 13.94 -15.94 -10.77
N LEU A 93 15.19 -15.58 -11.08
CA LEU A 93 15.52 -14.55 -12.06
C LEU A 93 15.05 -14.90 -13.48
N LEU A 94 15.19 -16.17 -13.88
CA LEU A 94 14.64 -16.68 -15.13
C LEU A 94 13.12 -16.47 -15.19
N ALA A 95 12.38 -16.88 -14.16
CA ALA A 95 10.93 -16.77 -14.14
C ALA A 95 10.46 -15.31 -14.15
N GLN A 96 11.13 -14.44 -13.41
CA GLN A 96 10.82 -13.00 -13.35
C GLN A 96 11.06 -12.31 -14.70
N SER A 97 12.21 -12.57 -15.33
CA SER A 97 12.51 -12.01 -16.65
C SER A 97 11.58 -12.55 -17.74
N LEU A 98 11.30 -13.85 -17.74
CA LEU A 98 10.33 -14.46 -18.65
C LEU A 98 8.94 -13.83 -18.48
N ALA A 99 8.49 -13.63 -17.25
CA ALA A 99 7.19 -12.99 -16.99
C ALA A 99 7.17 -11.53 -17.45
N GLY A 100 8.18 -10.74 -17.09
CA GLY A 100 8.28 -9.34 -17.47
C GLY A 100 8.34 -9.14 -18.98
N LEU A 101 9.16 -9.94 -19.69
CA LEU A 101 9.28 -9.88 -21.15
C LEU A 101 8.00 -10.34 -21.86
N SER A 102 7.35 -11.41 -21.37
CA SER A 102 6.09 -11.89 -21.95
C SER A 102 4.96 -10.87 -21.78
N ASN A 103 4.81 -10.29 -20.59
CA ASN A 103 3.80 -9.27 -20.33
C ASN A 103 4.12 -7.96 -21.07
N ARG A 104 5.40 -7.65 -21.30
CA ARG A 104 5.80 -6.56 -22.21
C ARG A 104 5.42 -6.83 -23.65
N ALA A 105 5.58 -8.07 -24.13
CA ALA A 105 5.20 -8.46 -25.48
C ALA A 105 3.67 -8.34 -25.68
N VAL A 106 2.87 -8.59 -24.63
CA VAL A 106 1.44 -8.30 -24.63
C VAL A 106 1.17 -6.81 -24.80
N GLU A 107 1.81 -5.95 -24.00
CA GLU A 107 1.67 -4.48 -24.14
C GLU A 107 2.08 -3.96 -25.52
N GLN A 108 3.04 -4.62 -26.16
CA GLN A 108 3.50 -4.28 -27.51
C GLN A 108 2.63 -4.88 -28.64
N GLY A 109 1.58 -5.64 -28.30
CA GLY A 109 0.73 -6.34 -29.28
C GLY A 109 1.42 -7.49 -30.02
N LYS A 110 2.58 -7.95 -29.55
CA LYS A 110 3.34 -9.07 -30.13
C LYS A 110 2.83 -10.44 -29.66
N SER A 111 2.11 -10.47 -28.54
CA SER A 111 1.53 -11.68 -27.95
C SER A 111 0.14 -11.35 -27.39
N GLN A 112 -0.73 -12.34 -27.35
CA GLN A 112 -1.97 -12.29 -26.57
C GLN A 112 -1.88 -13.14 -25.29
N VAL A 113 -0.69 -13.68 -25.03
CA VAL A 113 -0.40 -14.59 -23.91
C VAL A 113 0.55 -13.92 -22.94
N GLY A 114 0.06 -13.67 -21.73
CA GLY A 114 0.84 -13.20 -20.60
C GLY A 114 1.34 -14.34 -19.72
N VAL A 115 2.02 -13.98 -18.63
CA VAL A 115 2.51 -14.92 -17.62
C VAL A 115 2.19 -14.40 -16.23
N TRP A 116 1.61 -15.27 -15.42
CA TRP A 116 1.34 -15.08 -14.00
C TRP A 116 2.25 -16.00 -13.19
N LEU A 117 3.04 -15.48 -12.26
CA LEU A 117 3.84 -16.25 -11.31
C LEU A 117 2.90 -16.86 -10.26
N ASN A 118 2.79 -18.19 -10.24
CA ASN A 118 1.84 -18.91 -9.41
C ASN A 118 2.09 -18.67 -7.92
N ASP A 119 1.03 -18.33 -7.18
CA ASP A 119 1.04 -18.30 -5.72
C ASP A 119 0.57 -19.63 -5.13
N HIS A 120 1.53 -20.44 -4.69
CA HIS A 120 1.32 -21.72 -3.99
C HIS A 120 0.83 -21.55 -2.55
N SER A 121 0.92 -20.35 -1.94
CA SER A 121 0.36 -20.11 -0.61
C SER A 121 -1.13 -19.81 -0.66
N GLY A 122 -1.66 -19.43 -1.83
CA GLY A 122 -3.07 -19.10 -1.99
C GLY A 122 -3.49 -17.90 -1.13
N LYS A 123 -2.65 -16.87 -1.05
CA LYS A 123 -2.97 -15.62 -0.36
C LYS A 123 -4.20 -14.98 -0.99
N ALA A 124 -5.02 -14.36 -0.14
CA ALA A 124 -6.27 -13.73 -0.55
C ALA A 124 -6.06 -12.63 -1.59
N SER A 125 -5.01 -11.82 -1.44
CA SER A 125 -4.66 -10.73 -2.36
C SER A 125 -4.42 -11.19 -3.80
N TYR A 126 -3.64 -12.26 -3.97
CA TYR A 126 -3.35 -12.83 -5.29
C TYR A 126 -4.54 -13.60 -5.86
N LYS A 127 -5.35 -14.25 -5.02
CA LYS A 127 -6.63 -14.84 -5.44
C LYS A 127 -7.60 -13.77 -5.98
N SER A 128 -7.75 -12.67 -5.24
CA SER A 128 -8.56 -11.51 -5.64
C SER A 128 -8.08 -10.90 -6.96
N SER A 129 -6.76 -10.73 -7.09
CA SER A 129 -6.16 -10.24 -8.35
C SER A 129 -6.38 -11.20 -9.52
N LYS A 130 -6.27 -12.52 -9.32
CA LYS A 130 -6.60 -13.51 -10.36
C LYS A 130 -8.08 -13.49 -10.73
N GLN A 131 -8.98 -13.29 -9.75
CA GLN A 131 -10.40 -13.13 -10.04
C GLN A 131 -10.65 -11.90 -10.92
N ALA A 132 -10.01 -10.77 -10.61
CA ALA A 132 -10.12 -9.57 -11.43
C ALA A 132 -9.63 -9.78 -12.88
N LEU A 133 -8.60 -10.62 -13.10
CA LEU A 133 -8.19 -11.02 -14.46
C LEU A 133 -9.31 -11.80 -15.17
N SER A 134 -9.93 -12.77 -14.48
CA SER A 134 -11.05 -13.54 -15.03
C SER A 134 -12.26 -12.65 -15.35
N ASP A 135 -12.58 -11.69 -14.50
CA ASP A 135 -13.68 -10.75 -14.70
C ASP A 135 -13.44 -9.82 -15.91
N MET A 136 -12.17 -9.56 -16.22
CA MET A 136 -11.75 -8.87 -17.45
C MET A 136 -11.73 -9.77 -18.70
N GLY A 137 -12.12 -11.05 -18.57
CA GLY A 137 -12.12 -12.02 -19.67
C GLY A 137 -10.75 -12.65 -19.97
N VAL A 138 -9.77 -12.49 -19.08
CA VAL A 138 -8.45 -13.12 -19.23
C VAL A 138 -8.50 -14.55 -18.66
N ALA A 139 -8.16 -15.55 -19.47
CA ALA A 139 -8.28 -16.95 -19.06
C ALA A 139 -6.93 -17.65 -18.83
N GLU A 140 -6.89 -18.57 -17.86
CA GLU A 140 -5.72 -19.41 -17.60
C GLU A 140 -5.56 -20.50 -18.68
N ILE A 141 -4.33 -20.73 -19.14
CA ILE A 141 -3.99 -21.83 -20.06
C ILE A 141 -3.71 -23.11 -19.27
N GLY A 142 -2.88 -23.00 -18.23
CA GLY A 142 -2.42 -24.10 -17.40
C GLY A 142 -1.13 -23.74 -16.67
N MET A 143 -0.58 -24.72 -15.94
CA MET A 143 0.64 -24.58 -15.16
C MET A 143 1.85 -25.11 -15.92
N GLN A 144 2.95 -24.34 -15.93
CA GLN A 144 4.23 -24.75 -16.50
C GLN A 144 5.38 -24.09 -15.74
N SER A 145 6.54 -24.73 -15.67
CA SER A 145 7.75 -24.06 -15.16
C SER A 145 8.29 -23.04 -16.16
N ALA A 146 9.07 -22.06 -15.69
CA ALA A 146 9.74 -21.10 -16.56
C ALA A 146 10.69 -21.78 -17.56
N ILE A 147 11.32 -22.90 -17.18
CA ILE A 147 12.15 -23.71 -18.07
C ILE A 147 11.32 -24.26 -19.23
N GLU A 148 10.15 -24.82 -18.93
CA GLU A 148 9.26 -25.38 -19.95
C GLU A 148 8.70 -24.30 -20.87
N LEU A 149 8.34 -23.15 -20.32
CA LEU A 149 7.89 -21.99 -21.08
C LEU A 149 8.99 -21.42 -21.99
N ALA A 150 10.24 -21.44 -21.54
CA ALA A 150 11.39 -20.98 -22.32
C ALA A 150 11.86 -21.99 -23.39
N THR A 151 11.60 -23.28 -23.25
CA THR A 151 12.24 -24.30 -24.12
C THR A 151 11.27 -25.09 -24.98
N ARG A 152 10.01 -25.24 -24.58
CA ARG A 152 9.04 -26.06 -25.32
C ARG A 152 8.28 -25.27 -26.37
N ASN A 153 7.79 -26.00 -27.37
CA ASN A 153 6.78 -25.50 -28.30
C ASN A 153 5.39 -25.81 -27.74
N TYR A 154 4.49 -24.84 -27.84
CA TYR A 154 3.07 -25.01 -27.57
C TYR A 154 2.30 -24.70 -28.86
N GLY A 155 1.12 -25.32 -29.01
CA GLY A 155 0.25 -25.10 -30.16
C GLY A 155 -0.53 -23.80 -30.06
N GLU A 156 -1.72 -23.79 -30.66
CA GLU A 156 -2.66 -22.69 -30.58
C GLU A 156 -3.88 -23.09 -29.74
N LYS A 157 -4.54 -22.10 -29.14
CA LYS A 157 -5.88 -22.23 -28.54
C LYS A 157 -6.73 -21.09 -29.06
N ASP A 158 -7.86 -21.40 -29.68
CA ASP A 158 -8.79 -20.41 -30.23
C ASP A 158 -8.12 -19.40 -31.19
N GLY A 159 -7.15 -19.89 -32.00
CA GLY A 159 -6.35 -19.07 -32.93
C GLY A 159 -5.26 -18.22 -32.26
N ILE A 160 -5.03 -18.38 -30.96
CA ILE A 160 -3.97 -17.69 -30.22
C ILE A 160 -2.77 -18.62 -30.09
N ASN A 161 -1.61 -18.18 -30.58
CA ASN A 161 -0.34 -18.88 -30.41
C ASN A 161 0.10 -18.86 -28.93
N LEU A 162 0.23 -20.06 -28.32
CA LEU A 162 0.57 -20.22 -26.91
C LEU A 162 2.06 -20.19 -26.62
N LYS A 163 2.89 -20.28 -27.66
CA LYS A 163 4.35 -20.34 -27.57
C LYS A 163 4.91 -18.95 -27.29
N ILE A 164 5.57 -18.80 -26.14
CA ILE A 164 6.19 -17.53 -25.73
C ILE A 164 7.72 -17.51 -25.86
N LYS A 165 8.39 -18.66 -26.00
CA LYS A 165 9.86 -18.70 -26.12
C LYS A 165 10.44 -17.92 -27.32
N ASP A 166 9.65 -17.73 -28.38
CA ASP A 166 10.07 -16.98 -29.57
C ASP A 166 9.88 -15.46 -29.39
N LEU A 167 9.42 -15.01 -28.22
CA LEU A 167 9.30 -13.59 -27.87
C LEU A 167 10.63 -13.00 -27.35
N PHE A 168 11.64 -13.83 -27.13
CA PHE A 168 12.92 -13.45 -26.52
C PHE A 168 14.05 -13.54 -27.53
N ASP A 169 14.97 -12.57 -27.51
CA ASP A 169 16.05 -12.45 -28.50
C ASP A 169 17.28 -13.30 -28.12
N GLY A 170 17.34 -13.76 -26.87
CA GLY A 170 18.41 -14.61 -26.34
C GLY A 170 18.42 -14.62 -24.82
N TYR A 171 19.62 -14.70 -24.22
CA TYR A 171 19.78 -14.64 -22.77
C TYR A 171 20.85 -13.65 -22.32
N VAL A 172 20.64 -13.07 -21.13
CA VAL A 172 21.64 -12.32 -20.37
C VAL A 172 22.27 -13.24 -19.33
N LEU A 173 23.60 -13.34 -19.34
CA LEU A 173 24.36 -14.17 -18.39
C LEU A 173 24.53 -13.44 -17.05
N THR A 174 24.27 -14.11 -15.93
CA THR A 174 24.56 -13.65 -14.56
C THR A 174 25.38 -14.70 -13.81
N ASP A 175 26.06 -14.32 -12.74
CA ASP A 175 26.75 -15.24 -11.81
C ASP A 175 26.41 -14.82 -10.39
N VAL A 176 25.27 -15.29 -9.90
CA VAL A 176 24.73 -14.84 -8.61
C VAL A 176 25.52 -15.35 -7.40
N GLU A 177 26.37 -16.36 -7.59
CA GLU A 177 27.16 -16.95 -6.52
C GLU A 177 28.47 -16.18 -6.31
N ASN A 178 29.14 -15.80 -7.39
CA ASN A 178 30.44 -15.11 -7.30
C ASN A 178 30.32 -13.59 -7.40
N ASN A 179 29.24 -13.08 -8.01
CA ASN A 179 29.00 -11.64 -8.14
C ASN A 179 27.53 -11.30 -7.88
N PRO A 180 27.17 -10.98 -6.62
CA PRO A 180 25.81 -10.63 -6.25
C PRO A 180 25.21 -9.46 -7.04
N GLU A 181 26.00 -8.47 -7.46
CA GLU A 181 25.49 -7.32 -8.23
C GLU A 181 25.15 -7.70 -9.68
N SER A 182 25.66 -8.83 -10.19
CA SER A 182 25.35 -9.28 -11.55
C SER A 182 23.86 -9.51 -11.79
N ASN A 183 23.08 -9.85 -10.74
CA ASN A 183 21.63 -10.01 -10.88
C ASN A 183 20.89 -8.68 -11.12
N ILE A 184 21.40 -7.58 -10.57
CA ILE A 184 20.89 -6.23 -10.77
C ILE A 184 21.16 -5.82 -12.22
N VAL A 185 22.40 -5.96 -12.66
CA VAL A 185 22.81 -5.69 -14.03
C VAL A 185 22.01 -6.53 -15.02
N ALA A 186 21.86 -7.83 -14.76
CA ALA A 186 21.13 -8.73 -15.64
C ALA A 186 19.64 -8.35 -15.78
N SER A 187 19.04 -7.78 -14.74
CA SER A 187 17.64 -7.35 -14.79
C SER A 187 17.43 -6.08 -15.60
N VAL A 188 18.36 -5.14 -15.51
CA VAL A 188 18.36 -3.95 -16.38
C VAL A 188 18.65 -4.37 -17.83
N ALA A 189 19.70 -5.16 -18.05
CA ALA A 189 20.07 -5.66 -19.38
C ALA A 189 18.96 -6.51 -20.02
N SER A 190 18.18 -7.28 -19.24
CA SER A 190 17.11 -8.13 -19.75
C SER A 190 16.08 -7.35 -20.58
N HIS A 191 15.64 -6.18 -20.08
CA HIS A 191 14.71 -5.36 -20.85
C HIS A 191 15.38 -4.65 -22.02
N VAL A 192 16.66 -4.25 -21.90
CA VAL A 192 17.42 -3.60 -22.98
C VAL A 192 17.63 -4.53 -24.17
N TYR A 193 18.01 -5.79 -23.91
CA TYR A 193 18.31 -6.78 -24.95
C TYR A 193 17.13 -7.70 -25.29
N ASN A 194 15.97 -7.52 -24.65
CA ASN A 194 14.81 -8.41 -24.81
C ASN A 194 15.14 -9.90 -24.56
N SER A 195 15.92 -10.16 -23.52
CA SER A 195 16.53 -11.47 -23.26
C SER A 195 16.24 -11.97 -21.86
N ILE A 196 15.93 -13.26 -21.72
CA ILE A 196 15.72 -13.90 -20.41
C ILE A 196 17.03 -13.90 -19.60
N ILE A 197 16.92 -13.92 -18.27
CA ILE A 197 18.09 -13.99 -17.39
C ILE A 197 18.45 -15.46 -17.18
N VAL A 198 19.71 -15.80 -17.43
CA VAL A 198 20.25 -17.16 -17.24
C VAL A 198 21.52 -17.06 -16.40
N ASP A 199 21.55 -17.78 -15.30
CA ASP A 199 22.75 -17.90 -14.48
C ASP A 199 23.78 -18.83 -15.13
N ILE A 200 25.06 -18.61 -14.84
CA ILE A 200 26.18 -19.43 -15.32
C ILE A 200 25.99 -20.92 -15.06
N ARG A 201 25.30 -21.29 -13.97
CA ARG A 201 24.88 -22.67 -13.67
C ARG A 201 24.13 -23.32 -14.84
N ASP A 202 23.24 -22.57 -15.49
CA ASP A 202 22.29 -23.07 -16.48
C ASP A 202 22.69 -22.73 -17.93
N LYS A 203 23.79 -22.01 -18.14
CA LYS A 203 24.30 -21.57 -19.44
C LYS A 203 24.25 -22.67 -20.52
N ASN A 204 24.95 -23.79 -20.29
CA ASN A 204 25.07 -24.86 -21.27
C ASN A 204 23.71 -25.47 -21.65
N PHE A 205 22.75 -25.47 -20.72
CA PHE A 205 21.41 -25.97 -20.97
C PHE A 205 20.65 -25.06 -21.95
N TYR A 206 20.72 -23.74 -21.76
CA TYR A 206 20.04 -22.79 -22.64
C TYR A 206 20.69 -22.67 -24.02
N GLU A 207 22.03 -22.71 -24.10
CA GLU A 207 22.75 -22.76 -25.38
C GLU A 207 22.36 -24.02 -26.18
N SER A 208 22.26 -25.17 -25.52
CA SER A 208 21.81 -26.43 -26.16
C SER A 208 20.33 -26.39 -26.59
N ASN A 209 19.53 -25.49 -26.04
CA ASN A 209 18.13 -25.25 -26.42
C ASN A 209 17.97 -24.10 -27.43
N GLY A 210 19.07 -23.63 -28.03
CA GLY A 210 19.05 -22.66 -29.13
C GLY A 210 19.07 -21.20 -28.71
N TYR A 211 19.24 -20.89 -27.42
CA TYR A 211 19.44 -19.52 -26.97
C TYR A 211 20.88 -19.07 -27.22
N THR A 212 21.05 -17.81 -27.62
CA THR A 212 22.36 -17.16 -27.76
C THR A 212 22.53 -16.10 -26.68
N MET A 213 23.75 -15.97 -26.15
CA MET A 213 24.07 -14.92 -25.18
C MET A 213 24.02 -13.55 -25.87
N THR A 214 23.21 -12.63 -25.34
CA THR A 214 23.11 -11.25 -25.87
C THR A 214 23.90 -10.25 -25.04
N TYR A 215 24.11 -10.54 -23.75
CA TYR A 215 24.90 -9.71 -22.85
C TYR A 215 25.48 -10.56 -21.71
N ASP A 216 26.68 -10.19 -21.26
CA ASP A 216 27.35 -10.83 -20.13
C ASP A 216 27.44 -9.86 -18.94
N ALA A 217 26.58 -10.08 -17.94
CA ALA A 217 26.55 -9.32 -16.71
C ALA A 217 27.38 -9.95 -15.58
N SER A 218 27.95 -11.15 -15.78
CA SER A 218 28.54 -11.97 -14.70
C SER A 218 29.66 -11.26 -13.93
N GLN A 219 30.40 -10.37 -14.57
CA GLN A 219 31.50 -9.60 -13.97
C GLN A 219 31.21 -8.11 -13.81
N LYS A 220 29.94 -7.70 -13.96
CA LYS A 220 29.51 -6.30 -13.95
C LYS A 220 28.95 -5.90 -12.58
N THR A 221 29.04 -4.61 -12.29
CA THR A 221 28.48 -3.98 -11.09
C THR A 221 27.26 -3.15 -11.43
N THR A 222 26.45 -2.79 -10.43
CA THR A 222 25.28 -1.92 -10.63
C THR A 222 25.64 -0.55 -11.21
N VAL A 223 26.86 -0.05 -10.92
CA VAL A 223 27.40 1.18 -11.53
C VAL A 223 27.63 1.00 -13.03
N ASP A 224 28.12 -0.18 -13.47
CA ASP A 224 28.28 -0.47 -14.89
C ASP A 224 26.92 -0.47 -15.61
N ALA A 225 25.89 -1.08 -15.00
CA ALA A 225 24.55 -1.05 -15.56
C ALA A 225 24.02 0.37 -15.76
N TRP A 226 24.24 1.27 -14.80
CA TRP A 226 23.84 2.67 -14.93
C TRP A 226 24.57 3.36 -16.08
N ASN A 227 25.88 3.22 -16.14
CA ASN A 227 26.71 3.83 -17.19
C ASN A 227 26.35 3.33 -18.59
N GLU A 228 26.00 2.05 -18.73
CA GLU A 228 25.68 1.43 -20.02
C GLU A 228 24.21 1.62 -20.43
N PHE A 229 23.27 1.69 -19.48
CA PHE A 229 21.84 1.53 -19.78
C PHE A 229 20.91 2.65 -19.29
N LYS A 230 21.39 3.68 -18.59
CA LYS A 230 20.49 4.76 -18.10
C LYS A 230 19.63 5.38 -19.21
N ASP A 231 20.19 5.56 -20.42
CA ASP A 231 19.51 6.16 -21.57
C ASP A 231 18.46 5.23 -22.21
N LYS A 232 18.36 4.00 -21.71
CA LYS A 232 17.37 2.97 -22.11
C LYS A 232 16.32 2.72 -21.03
N CYS A 233 16.50 3.32 -19.85
CA CYS A 233 15.59 3.19 -18.74
C CYS A 233 14.54 4.30 -18.73
N ASN A 234 13.33 3.95 -18.30
CA ASN A 234 12.26 4.88 -18.01
C ASN A 234 12.51 5.54 -16.64
N ASN A 235 12.42 6.86 -16.57
CA ASN A 235 12.69 7.68 -15.39
C ASN A 235 11.43 8.02 -14.58
N LYS A 236 10.29 7.38 -14.89
CA LYS A 236 9.01 7.55 -14.17
C LYS A 236 8.84 6.68 -12.95
N ALA A 237 9.77 5.74 -12.70
CA ALA A 237 9.77 4.91 -11.52
C ALA A 237 11.15 4.29 -11.31
N LEU A 238 11.40 3.81 -10.09
CA LEU A 238 12.61 3.09 -9.71
C LEU A 238 12.26 1.86 -8.90
N VAL A 239 13.04 0.79 -9.03
CA VAL A 239 12.94 -0.39 -8.17
C VAL A 239 14.23 -0.51 -7.35
N VAL A 240 14.09 -0.43 -6.03
CA VAL A 240 15.18 -0.67 -5.07
C VAL A 240 15.02 -2.05 -4.47
N MET A 241 15.95 -2.94 -4.79
CA MET A 241 15.92 -4.32 -4.33
C MET A 241 17.31 -4.76 -3.85
N PRO A 242 17.40 -5.53 -2.76
CA PRO A 242 18.66 -6.08 -2.30
C PRO A 242 19.29 -6.94 -3.39
N VAL A 243 20.63 -7.04 -3.39
CA VAL A 243 21.29 -8.14 -4.11
C VAL A 243 20.75 -9.48 -3.62
N GLN A 244 20.89 -10.53 -4.41
CA GLN A 244 20.44 -11.88 -4.04
C GLN A 244 18.91 -12.04 -3.86
N THR A 245 18.10 -11.18 -4.48
CA THR A 245 16.62 -11.28 -4.53
C THR A 245 16.10 -11.27 -5.98
N GLY A 246 14.92 -11.84 -6.20
CA GLY A 246 14.29 -11.95 -7.53
C GLY A 246 13.00 -11.13 -7.70
N GLU A 247 12.37 -10.73 -6.60
CA GLU A 247 11.09 -10.05 -6.55
C GLU A 247 11.09 -8.70 -7.29
N LEU A 248 9.89 -8.23 -7.67
CA LEU A 248 9.65 -7.01 -8.48
C LEU A 248 10.29 -6.95 -9.88
N ARG A 249 11.17 -7.87 -10.25
CA ARG A 249 11.91 -7.79 -11.52
C ARG A 249 11.01 -7.90 -12.75
N GLU A 250 9.93 -8.69 -12.70
CA GLU A 250 8.98 -8.75 -13.81
C GLU A 250 8.40 -7.36 -14.14
N PHE A 251 8.04 -6.61 -13.10
CA PHE A 251 7.50 -5.26 -13.23
C PHE A 251 8.54 -4.27 -13.73
N ALA A 252 9.77 -4.34 -13.20
CA ALA A 252 10.87 -3.50 -13.67
C ALA A 252 11.18 -3.76 -15.15
N ILE A 253 11.26 -5.03 -15.55
CA ILE A 253 11.59 -5.45 -16.92
C ILE A 253 10.47 -5.04 -17.88
N LYS A 254 9.20 -5.22 -17.50
CA LYS A 254 8.06 -4.83 -18.35
C LYS A 254 8.05 -3.34 -18.65
N ASN A 255 8.37 -2.51 -17.65
CA ASN A 255 8.29 -1.06 -17.73
C ASN A 255 9.62 -0.37 -18.07
N ASN A 256 10.66 -1.15 -18.40
CA ASN A 256 12.02 -0.68 -18.67
C ASN A 256 12.59 0.19 -17.53
N LEU A 257 12.34 -0.20 -16.28
CA LEU A 257 12.81 0.55 -15.10
C LEU A 257 14.25 0.15 -14.76
N PHE A 258 14.99 1.11 -14.21
CA PHE A 258 16.26 0.78 -13.56
C PHE A 258 15.98 0.02 -12.25
N VAL A 259 16.84 -0.95 -11.95
CA VAL A 259 16.85 -1.68 -10.68
C VAL A 259 18.15 -1.34 -9.98
N ILE A 260 18.10 -0.99 -8.69
CA ILE A 260 19.27 -0.68 -7.87
C ILE A 260 19.24 -1.45 -6.56
N ASN A 261 20.40 -1.93 -6.13
CA ASN A 261 20.70 -2.31 -4.75
C ASN A 261 21.47 -1.17 -4.06
N LEU A 262 21.18 -0.89 -2.81
CA LEU A 262 22.03 -0.02 -1.99
C LEU A 262 23.21 -0.81 -1.45
N ASN A 263 22.98 -1.96 -0.82
CA ASN A 263 24.05 -2.77 -0.28
C ASN A 263 24.65 -3.67 -1.37
N LYS A 264 25.98 -3.69 -1.48
CA LYS A 264 26.69 -4.58 -2.41
C LYS A 264 26.72 -6.04 -1.93
N ARG A 265 26.35 -6.28 -0.67
CA ARG A 265 26.17 -7.60 -0.06
C ARG A 265 24.82 -7.66 0.63
N TYR A 266 24.16 -8.81 0.56
CA TYR A 266 22.81 -8.94 1.10
C TYR A 266 22.74 -8.57 2.58
N SER A 267 21.77 -7.72 2.94
CA SER A 267 21.44 -7.33 4.31
C SER A 267 22.59 -6.72 5.13
N THR A 268 23.66 -6.21 4.50
CA THR A 268 24.78 -5.57 5.22
C THR A 268 25.49 -4.48 4.42
N SER A 269 25.68 -3.33 5.06
CA SER A 269 26.46 -2.21 4.52
C SER A 269 27.97 -2.46 4.54
N GLN A 270 28.45 -3.49 5.25
CA GLN A 270 29.89 -3.81 5.37
C GLN A 270 30.54 -4.18 4.03
N GLY A 271 29.75 -4.61 3.03
CA GLY A 271 30.22 -4.91 1.68
C GLY A 271 30.47 -3.68 0.80
N GLY A 272 30.23 -2.47 1.32
CA GLY A 272 30.13 -1.25 0.52
C GLY A 272 28.71 -1.03 0.00
N GLN A 273 28.44 0.22 -0.42
CA GLN A 273 27.11 0.65 -0.82
C GLN A 273 27.12 1.52 -2.08
N ASN A 274 26.01 1.53 -2.81
CA ASN A 274 25.75 2.34 -4.00
C ASN A 274 25.02 3.65 -3.66
N ILE A 275 25.26 4.25 -2.48
CA ILE A 275 24.57 5.48 -2.04
C ILE A 275 24.75 6.63 -3.02
N ALA A 276 25.98 6.86 -3.52
CA ALA A 276 26.25 7.94 -4.47
C ALA A 276 25.49 7.74 -5.79
N LEU A 277 25.45 6.52 -6.31
CA LEU A 277 24.67 6.18 -7.49
C LEU A 277 23.17 6.33 -7.25
N PHE A 278 22.68 5.91 -6.08
CA PHE A 278 21.28 6.08 -5.72
C PHE A 278 20.87 7.55 -5.73
N GLU A 279 21.68 8.44 -5.15
CA GLU A 279 21.43 9.88 -5.20
C GLU A 279 21.44 10.43 -6.64
N GLU A 280 22.35 9.97 -7.50
CA GLU A 280 22.38 10.34 -8.92
C GLU A 280 21.08 9.93 -9.64
N ILE A 281 20.62 8.69 -9.43
CA ILE A 281 19.40 8.17 -10.04
C ILE A 281 18.18 8.96 -9.54
N LEU A 282 18.08 9.22 -8.24
CA LEU A 282 16.98 10.00 -7.68
C LEU A 282 16.89 11.42 -8.27
N GLN A 283 18.04 12.02 -8.63
CA GLN A 283 18.05 13.30 -9.35
C GLN A 283 17.57 13.16 -10.80
N TRP A 284 17.89 12.06 -11.46
CA TRP A 284 17.46 11.76 -12.84
C TRP A 284 15.96 11.44 -12.98
N LEU A 285 15.32 10.88 -11.95
CA LEU A 285 13.89 10.59 -11.95
C LEU A 285 13.04 11.85 -12.18
N GLU A 286 11.93 11.69 -12.90
CA GLU A 286 10.88 12.71 -12.97
C GLU A 286 10.35 12.99 -11.54
N PRO A 287 9.96 14.22 -11.21
CA PRO A 287 9.38 14.51 -9.90
C PRO A 287 8.17 13.63 -9.58
N ASN A 288 7.97 13.31 -8.29
CA ASN A 288 6.92 12.43 -7.79
C ASN A 288 6.96 11.00 -8.39
N SER A 289 8.11 10.56 -8.95
CA SER A 289 8.24 9.18 -9.41
C SER A 289 8.22 8.21 -8.22
N PRO A 290 7.46 7.10 -8.30
CA PRO A 290 7.48 6.06 -7.29
C PRO A 290 8.80 5.27 -7.29
N VAL A 291 9.30 5.03 -6.08
CA VAL A 291 10.46 4.23 -5.74
C VAL A 291 9.95 3.01 -4.97
N TYR A 292 9.84 1.88 -5.67
CA TYR A 292 9.32 0.63 -5.11
C TYR A 292 10.42 -0.19 -4.44
N GLY A 293 10.06 -0.90 -3.38
CA GLY A 293 10.90 -1.92 -2.76
C GLY A 293 11.46 -1.50 -1.41
N TRP A 294 12.59 -2.07 -1.01
CA TRP A 294 13.21 -1.87 0.31
C TRP A 294 14.61 -2.47 0.29
N GLU A 295 15.52 -1.94 1.13
CA GLU A 295 16.82 -2.55 1.38
C GLU A 295 16.94 -2.92 2.86
N GLN A 296 17.34 -4.16 3.16
CA GLN A 296 17.52 -4.59 4.54
C GLN A 296 18.90 -4.22 5.08
N GLY A 297 19.00 -4.01 6.40
CA GLY A 297 20.26 -3.71 7.07
C GLY A 297 20.82 -2.31 6.80
N VAL A 298 19.97 -1.39 6.34
CA VAL A 298 20.27 0.04 6.24
C VAL A 298 19.31 0.85 7.11
N GLY A 299 19.81 1.94 7.69
CA GLY A 299 18.95 2.90 8.40
C GLY A 299 18.05 3.63 7.42
N GLU A 300 16.86 4.03 7.87
CA GLU A 300 15.89 4.74 7.01
C GLU A 300 16.42 6.09 6.50
N ASP A 301 17.35 6.71 7.22
CA ASP A 301 18.08 7.90 6.77
C ASP A 301 18.87 7.63 5.48
N GLN A 302 19.41 6.42 5.32
CA GLN A 302 20.18 5.98 4.15
C GLN A 302 19.32 5.79 2.89
N PHE A 303 18.00 5.78 3.04
CA PHE A 303 17.08 5.38 1.97
C PHE A 303 15.85 6.28 1.92
N VAL A 304 14.91 6.16 2.86
CA VAL A 304 13.64 6.89 2.93
C VAL A 304 13.86 8.41 2.95
N GLU A 305 14.80 8.90 3.77
CA GLU A 305 15.11 10.33 3.82
C GLU A 305 15.66 10.85 2.49
N ARG A 306 16.44 10.04 1.78
CA ARG A 306 16.99 10.43 0.47
C ARG A 306 15.93 10.48 -0.61
N VAL A 307 15.04 9.49 -0.64
CA VAL A 307 13.87 9.47 -1.53
C VAL A 307 13.01 10.70 -1.28
N SER A 308 12.67 10.98 -0.01
CA SER A 308 11.90 12.16 0.39
C SER A 308 12.57 13.45 -0.09
N LYS A 309 13.84 13.67 0.26
CA LYS A 309 14.61 14.86 -0.16
C LYS A 309 14.68 15.08 -1.66
N SER A 310 14.64 14.00 -2.44
CA SER A 310 14.64 14.08 -3.91
C SER A 310 13.28 14.43 -4.53
N GLY A 311 12.21 14.45 -3.73
CA GLY A 311 10.85 14.71 -4.21
C GLY A 311 10.29 13.52 -5.01
N ASN A 312 10.62 12.31 -4.59
CA ASN A 312 10.13 11.05 -5.14
C ASN A 312 9.36 10.29 -4.06
N ILE A 313 8.54 9.33 -4.47
CA ILE A 313 7.58 8.67 -3.59
C ILE A 313 8.13 7.32 -3.14
N MET A 314 8.36 7.11 -1.85
CA MET A 314 8.79 5.81 -1.33
C MET A 314 7.61 4.84 -1.16
N ILE A 315 7.71 3.63 -1.72
CA ILE A 315 6.65 2.60 -1.62
C ILE A 315 7.25 1.27 -1.13
N PRO A 316 7.06 0.91 0.16
CA PRO A 316 7.48 -0.39 0.68
C PRO A 316 6.73 -1.54 -0.03
N TYR A 317 7.43 -2.25 -0.91
CA TYR A 317 6.81 -3.23 -1.82
C TYR A 317 7.77 -4.33 -2.34
N ASP A 318 8.79 -4.70 -1.55
CA ASP A 318 9.94 -5.50 -1.97
C ASP A 318 9.68 -7.00 -2.21
N TRP A 319 8.65 -7.58 -1.61
CA TRP A 319 8.35 -9.03 -1.70
C TRP A 319 7.16 -9.35 -2.60
N ALA A 320 6.89 -8.48 -3.58
CA ALA A 320 5.72 -8.56 -4.43
C ALA A 320 5.98 -9.25 -5.78
N TYR A 321 4.91 -9.86 -6.30
CA TYR A 321 4.88 -10.61 -7.55
C TYR A 321 3.73 -10.11 -8.42
N ASN A 322 3.83 -10.33 -9.73
CA ASN A 322 2.75 -10.07 -10.69
C ASN A 322 2.22 -8.63 -10.70
N THR A 323 2.97 -7.65 -10.19
CA THR A 323 2.58 -6.24 -10.14
C THR A 323 2.03 -5.76 -11.48
N THR A 324 2.62 -6.18 -12.59
CA THR A 324 2.14 -5.84 -13.95
C THR A 324 0.69 -6.26 -14.19
N LEU A 325 0.28 -7.44 -13.70
CA LEU A 325 -1.05 -8.00 -13.89
C LEU A 325 -2.01 -7.64 -12.74
N THR A 326 -1.52 -7.46 -11.51
CA THR A 326 -2.35 -6.96 -10.42
C THR A 326 -2.81 -5.52 -10.67
N SER A 327 -1.97 -4.70 -11.32
CA SER A 327 -2.28 -3.31 -11.70
C SER A 327 -2.88 -3.16 -13.10
N LEU A 328 -3.13 -4.25 -13.83
CA LEU A 328 -3.65 -4.21 -15.20
C LEU A 328 -4.93 -3.38 -15.29
N ASP A 329 -4.96 -2.36 -16.14
CA ASP A 329 -6.13 -1.49 -16.35
C ASP A 329 -6.62 -0.79 -15.07
N TYR A 330 -5.71 -0.47 -14.12
CA TYR A 330 -6.10 0.07 -12.82
C TYR A 330 -7.00 1.32 -12.91
N LYS A 331 -6.78 2.21 -13.88
CA LYS A 331 -7.57 3.44 -14.05
C LYS A 331 -9.05 3.17 -14.30
N GLN A 332 -9.40 2.02 -14.89
CA GLN A 332 -10.79 1.60 -15.13
C GLN A 332 -11.33 0.68 -14.03
N ARG A 333 -10.49 0.30 -13.06
CA ARG A 333 -10.82 -0.63 -11.97
C ARG A 333 -10.68 -0.01 -10.59
N GLN A 334 -10.80 1.31 -10.50
CA GLN A 334 -10.66 2.01 -9.22
C GLN A 334 -11.67 1.47 -8.20
N PRO A 335 -11.26 1.31 -6.93
CA PRO A 335 -12.14 0.80 -5.88
C PRO A 335 -13.27 1.79 -5.56
N ASP A 336 -14.29 1.30 -4.85
CA ASP A 336 -15.46 2.07 -4.43
C ASP A 336 -15.13 3.04 -3.27
N LEU A 337 -16.14 3.45 -2.51
CA LEU A 337 -16.06 4.41 -1.43
C LEU A 337 -15.84 3.74 -0.07
N VAL A 338 -15.03 4.36 0.79
CA VAL A 338 -14.94 3.96 2.20
C VAL A 338 -16.18 4.39 2.98
N LYS A 339 -16.40 3.75 4.13
CA LYS A 339 -17.39 4.17 5.13
C LYS A 339 -16.78 5.28 5.99
N VAL A 340 -17.56 6.30 6.28
CA VAL A 340 -17.14 7.47 7.08
C VAL A 340 -18.16 7.79 8.16
N LYS A 341 -17.71 8.40 9.25
CA LYS A 341 -18.58 8.98 10.27
C LYS A 341 -19.27 10.22 9.72
N ASN A 342 -20.61 10.25 9.78
CA ASN A 342 -21.35 11.47 9.48
C ASN A 342 -21.35 12.43 10.70
N PRO A 343 -20.77 13.64 10.60
CA PRO A 343 -20.77 14.62 11.69
C PRO A 343 -22.14 15.18 12.03
N GLN A 344 -23.11 15.15 11.10
CA GLN A 344 -24.49 15.60 11.34
C GLN A 344 -25.20 14.79 12.43
N PHE A 345 -24.67 13.60 12.78
CA PHE A 345 -25.24 12.70 13.78
C PHE A 345 -24.35 12.53 15.03
N ILE A 346 -23.34 13.39 15.22
CA ILE A 346 -22.58 13.42 16.46
C ILE A 346 -23.44 14.07 17.56
N ASN A 347 -23.44 13.47 18.76
CA ASN A 347 -24.05 14.10 19.93
C ASN A 347 -23.10 15.15 20.50
N TRP A 348 -23.35 16.42 20.17
CA TRP A 348 -22.53 17.55 20.60
C TRP A 348 -22.75 17.97 22.05
N GLU A 349 -23.86 17.55 22.67
CA GLU A 349 -24.22 17.87 24.05
C GLU A 349 -23.48 16.98 25.08
N GLU A 350 -22.58 16.12 24.64
CA GLU A 350 -21.78 15.26 25.52
C GLU A 350 -20.69 16.08 26.25
N GLU A 351 -20.99 16.45 27.50
CA GLU A 351 -20.08 17.21 28.36
C GLU A 351 -19.22 16.33 29.28
N GLY A 352 -18.09 16.90 29.74
CA GLY A 352 -17.26 16.31 30.80
C GLY A 352 -16.43 15.08 30.40
N LYS A 353 -16.41 14.73 29.10
CA LYS A 353 -15.62 13.61 28.57
C LYS A 353 -14.26 14.05 28.05
N LYS A 354 -13.26 13.19 28.26
CA LYS A 354 -12.00 13.17 27.51
C LYS A 354 -12.10 12.12 26.41
N TYR A 355 -11.71 12.46 25.20
CA TYR A 355 -11.81 11.60 24.03
C TYR A 355 -10.48 10.93 23.72
N VAL A 356 -10.53 9.63 23.42
CA VAL A 356 -9.37 8.84 22.98
C VAL A 356 -9.67 8.23 21.63
N SER A 357 -8.77 8.44 20.66
CA SER A 357 -8.80 7.76 19.36
C SER A 357 -7.52 6.94 19.19
N PHE A 358 -7.68 5.70 18.73
CA PHE A 358 -6.57 4.81 18.42
C PHE A 358 -6.34 4.75 16.91
N TYR A 359 -5.09 4.94 16.49
CA TYR A 359 -4.66 4.90 15.09
C TYR A 359 -3.55 3.86 14.91
N LEU A 360 -3.73 2.88 14.03
CA LEU A 360 -2.70 1.86 13.74
C LEU A 360 -1.62 2.40 12.79
N SER A 361 -0.34 2.22 13.14
CA SER A 361 0.80 2.62 12.30
C SER A 361 1.02 1.71 11.08
N ASP A 362 2.02 2.06 10.25
CA ASP A 362 2.51 1.27 9.11
C ASP A 362 1.48 1.05 7.98
N GLY A 363 0.47 1.91 7.91
CA GLY A 363 -0.54 1.92 6.86
C GLY A 363 0.00 2.25 5.47
N ASP A 364 1.21 2.79 5.35
CA ASP A 364 1.92 3.06 4.09
C ASP A 364 2.47 1.78 3.42
N ASN A 365 2.63 0.70 4.19
CA ASN A 365 3.31 -0.50 3.75
C ASN A 365 2.42 -1.34 2.81
N VAL A 366 2.50 -1.06 1.50
CA VAL A 366 1.77 -1.80 0.46
C VAL A 366 2.09 -3.29 0.50
N GLN A 367 3.33 -3.67 0.82
CA GLN A 367 3.71 -5.08 0.98
C GLN A 367 2.87 -5.77 2.06
N TRP A 368 2.59 -5.08 3.17
CA TRP A 368 1.77 -5.61 4.24
C TRP A 368 0.29 -5.70 3.85
N MET A 369 -0.24 -4.68 3.16
CA MET A 369 -1.61 -4.67 2.62
C MET A 369 -1.86 -5.85 1.68
N MET A 370 -0.87 -6.21 0.86
CA MET A 370 -0.91 -7.36 -0.05
C MET A 370 -0.70 -8.71 0.65
N ASN A 371 -0.43 -8.75 1.95
CA ASN A 371 -0.22 -9.97 2.70
C ASN A 371 -1.32 -10.16 3.76
N ASN A 372 -0.96 -10.19 5.04
CA ASN A 372 -1.83 -10.65 6.12
C ASN A 372 -2.53 -9.50 6.85
N PHE A 373 -2.43 -8.26 6.36
CA PHE A 373 -3.06 -7.10 7.00
C PHE A 373 -4.56 -7.29 7.21
N ILE A 374 -5.28 -7.80 6.20
CA ILE A 374 -6.73 -8.05 6.27
C ILE A 374 -7.11 -9.05 7.38
N GLY A 375 -6.16 -9.85 7.88
CA GLY A 375 -6.42 -10.91 8.86
C GLY A 375 -6.87 -10.42 10.23
N ALA A 376 -7.29 -11.38 11.06
CA ALA A 376 -7.85 -11.15 12.38
C ALA A 376 -6.85 -10.64 13.42
N ASP A 377 -5.55 -10.65 13.11
CA ASP A 377 -4.52 -10.04 13.96
C ASP A 377 -4.56 -8.49 13.89
N TYR A 378 -5.12 -7.93 12.81
CA TYR A 378 -5.06 -6.51 12.50
C TYR A 378 -6.39 -5.94 12.01
N TYR A 379 -6.61 -5.90 10.70
CA TYR A 379 -7.70 -5.11 10.11
C TYR A 379 -9.10 -5.63 10.44
N THR A 380 -9.26 -6.96 10.45
CA THR A 380 -10.53 -7.61 10.82
C THR A 380 -10.52 -8.12 12.27
N HIS A 381 -9.65 -7.57 13.12
CA HIS A 381 -9.56 -7.97 14.51
C HIS A 381 -10.91 -7.80 15.23
N PRO A 382 -11.38 -8.77 16.05
CA PRO A 382 -12.72 -8.73 16.66
C PRO A 382 -13.00 -7.47 17.49
N GLU A 383 -11.98 -6.95 18.17
CA GLU A 383 -12.10 -5.72 18.97
C GLU A 383 -12.06 -4.41 18.17
N ALA A 384 -11.77 -4.43 16.86
CA ALA A 384 -11.57 -3.22 16.06
C ALA A 384 -12.77 -2.27 16.13
N ASN A 385 -14.00 -2.79 16.07
CA ASN A 385 -15.23 -2.00 16.23
C ASN A 385 -15.46 -1.51 17.67
N ASN A 386 -15.02 -2.27 18.68
CA ASN A 386 -15.20 -1.91 20.10
C ASN A 386 -14.31 -0.73 20.47
N VAL A 387 -13.06 -0.74 19.99
CA VAL A 387 -12.11 0.37 20.18
C VAL A 387 -12.21 1.43 19.09
N LYS A 388 -13.12 1.25 18.12
CA LYS A 388 -13.35 2.17 16.99
C LYS A 388 -12.04 2.54 16.26
N MET A 389 -11.21 1.52 16.00
CA MET A 389 -9.86 1.70 15.48
C MET A 389 -9.86 2.50 14.17
N ALA A 390 -8.92 3.43 14.04
CA ALA A 390 -8.55 4.02 12.75
C ALA A 390 -7.40 3.23 12.14
N PHE A 391 -7.55 2.85 10.88
CA PHE A 391 -6.53 2.12 10.12
C PHE A 391 -5.95 3.02 9.04
N GLY A 392 -4.63 3.12 9.01
CA GLY A 392 -3.92 3.70 7.89
C GLY A 392 -3.98 2.78 6.67
N LEU A 393 -4.24 3.35 5.50
CA LEU A 393 -4.14 2.66 4.20
C LEU A 393 -3.42 3.57 3.18
N PRO A 394 -2.63 3.00 2.26
CA PRO A 394 -2.01 3.75 1.19
C PRO A 394 -2.97 3.76 -0.01
N VAL A 395 -4.15 4.40 0.13
CA VAL A 395 -5.23 4.30 -0.87
C VAL A 395 -4.76 4.79 -2.23
N ASP A 396 -4.06 5.92 -2.24
CA ASP A 396 -3.40 6.47 -3.42
C ASP A 396 -2.52 5.48 -4.19
N ASN A 397 -1.76 4.62 -3.51
CA ASN A 397 -0.88 3.64 -4.15
C ASN A 397 -1.58 2.30 -4.41
N LEU A 398 -2.31 1.78 -3.43
CA LEU A 398 -2.93 0.46 -3.50
C LEU A 398 -4.06 0.42 -4.54
N SER A 399 -4.80 1.51 -4.70
CA SER A 399 -5.83 1.66 -5.76
C SER A 399 -5.24 1.57 -7.17
N MET A 400 -3.93 1.81 -7.33
CA MET A 400 -3.23 1.65 -8.60
C MET A 400 -2.50 0.31 -8.72
N ILE A 401 -1.83 -0.13 -7.65
CA ILE A 401 -0.99 -1.34 -7.65
C ILE A 401 -1.83 -2.63 -7.66
N ALA A 402 -2.92 -2.65 -6.88
CA ALA A 402 -3.79 -3.81 -6.74
C ALA A 402 -5.23 -3.36 -6.40
N PRO A 403 -5.98 -2.82 -7.38
CA PRO A 403 -7.29 -2.23 -7.13
C PRO A 403 -8.29 -3.20 -6.48
N SER A 404 -8.26 -4.48 -6.84
CA SER A 404 -9.14 -5.49 -6.26
C SER A 404 -8.83 -5.76 -4.78
N VAL A 405 -7.56 -5.68 -4.38
CA VAL A 405 -7.15 -5.82 -2.97
C VAL A 405 -7.55 -4.58 -2.18
N CYS A 406 -7.45 -3.39 -2.79
CA CYS A 406 -7.97 -2.17 -2.19
C CYS A 406 -9.49 -2.27 -1.95
N GLN A 407 -10.24 -2.77 -2.95
CA GLN A 407 -11.68 -3.02 -2.83
C GLN A 407 -12.01 -4.02 -1.71
N ASP A 408 -11.25 -5.12 -1.59
CA ASP A 408 -11.47 -6.11 -0.53
C ASP A 408 -11.29 -5.50 0.87
N LEU A 409 -10.31 -4.59 1.03
CA LEU A 409 -10.13 -3.85 2.28
C LEU A 409 -11.30 -2.90 2.53
N PHE A 410 -11.79 -2.17 1.52
CA PHE A 410 -12.96 -1.29 1.69
C PHE A 410 -14.21 -2.10 2.08
N ASN A 411 -14.45 -3.22 1.42
CA ASN A 411 -15.55 -4.13 1.74
C ASN A 411 -15.46 -4.68 3.17
N SER A 412 -14.24 -4.95 3.64
CA SER A 412 -13.97 -5.51 4.97
C SER A 412 -13.89 -4.45 6.08
N GLN A 413 -14.06 -3.17 5.76
CA GLN A 413 -14.04 -2.09 6.76
C GLN A 413 -15.16 -2.29 7.79
N GLY A 414 -14.78 -2.30 9.08
CA GLY A 414 -15.70 -2.36 10.20
C GLY A 414 -16.62 -1.13 10.26
N SER A 415 -17.86 -1.33 10.72
CA SER A 415 -18.88 -0.26 10.73
C SER A 415 -18.57 0.91 11.67
N LYS A 416 -17.68 0.72 12.64
CA LYS A 416 -17.25 1.77 13.58
C LYS A 416 -15.79 2.20 13.41
N THR A 417 -15.08 1.62 12.43
CA THR A 417 -13.67 1.91 12.14
C THR A 417 -13.55 2.96 11.05
N SER A 418 -12.43 3.70 11.03
CA SER A 418 -12.17 4.72 10.00
C SER A 418 -10.95 4.34 9.16
N ILE A 419 -10.94 4.81 7.90
CA ILE A 419 -9.78 4.73 7.01
C ILE A 419 -9.09 6.08 6.95
N VAL A 420 -7.77 6.07 7.10
CA VAL A 420 -6.91 7.25 7.01
C VAL A 420 -5.97 7.06 5.83
N GLN A 421 -5.90 8.03 4.90
CA GLN A 421 -4.86 8.01 3.86
C GLN A 421 -3.51 8.18 4.55
N THR A 422 -2.61 7.22 4.40
CA THR A 422 -1.33 7.26 5.08
C THR A 422 -0.23 7.91 4.23
N PHE A 423 0.42 8.90 4.84
CA PHE A 423 1.65 9.61 4.44
C PHE A 423 1.67 10.37 3.11
N GLY A 424 0.50 10.58 2.48
CA GLY A 424 0.32 11.51 1.36
C GLY A 424 1.27 11.24 0.19
N GLY A 425 0.97 10.21 -0.59
CA GLY A 425 1.77 9.78 -1.72
C GLY A 425 2.56 8.51 -1.46
N GLY A 426 3.01 8.24 -0.23
CA GLY A 426 3.84 7.08 0.13
C GLY A 426 4.63 7.34 1.42
N TYR A 427 5.60 6.51 1.77
CA TYR A 427 6.38 6.68 3.01
C TYR A 427 7.39 7.83 2.92
N ASN A 428 6.93 9.07 3.15
CA ASN A 428 7.75 10.27 2.98
C ASN A 428 7.82 11.12 4.26
N TYR A 429 8.91 11.88 4.39
CA TYR A 429 9.02 12.95 5.38
C TYR A 429 8.64 14.29 4.76
N ILE A 430 7.47 14.82 5.13
CA ILE A 430 6.89 16.01 4.48
C ILE A 430 7.74 17.27 4.65
N ASP A 431 8.50 17.38 5.74
CA ASP A 431 9.33 18.54 6.09
C ASP A 431 10.66 18.59 5.34
N ASN A 432 11.07 17.49 4.69
CA ASN A 432 12.22 17.48 3.79
C ASN A 432 11.87 17.07 2.35
N TYR A 433 10.59 16.76 2.07
CA TYR A 433 10.14 16.37 0.74
C TYR A 433 10.55 17.37 -0.36
N GLY A 434 11.25 16.90 -1.39
CA GLY A 434 11.67 17.73 -2.52
C GLY A 434 12.71 18.83 -2.20
N GLU A 435 13.34 18.81 -1.01
CA GLU A 435 14.36 19.80 -0.59
C GLU A 435 15.51 19.95 -1.61
N LYS A 436 15.89 18.87 -2.29
CA LYS A 436 16.98 18.89 -3.29
C LYS A 436 16.52 19.28 -4.71
N LYS A 437 15.24 19.58 -4.92
CA LYS A 437 14.65 19.98 -6.21
C LYS A 437 13.72 21.19 -6.01
N SER A 438 12.63 21.29 -6.77
CA SER A 438 11.63 22.35 -6.67
C SER A 438 10.53 22.02 -5.66
N ARG A 439 10.90 21.94 -4.36
CA ARG A 439 10.02 21.53 -3.24
C ARG A 439 8.57 22.00 -3.39
N HIS A 440 8.33 23.30 -3.47
CA HIS A 440 6.99 23.87 -3.52
C HIS A 440 6.12 23.28 -4.65
N THR A 441 6.65 23.24 -5.88
CA THR A 441 5.95 22.71 -7.05
C THR A 441 5.69 21.20 -6.93
N ILE A 442 6.70 20.46 -6.48
CA ILE A 442 6.64 18.99 -6.40
C ILE A 442 5.65 18.57 -5.32
N LEU A 443 5.73 19.20 -4.14
CA LEU A 443 4.85 18.98 -3.00
C LEU A 443 3.40 19.36 -3.33
N LYS A 444 3.18 20.48 -4.01
CA LYS A 444 1.85 20.86 -4.49
C LYS A 444 1.24 19.80 -5.41
N SER A 445 2.01 19.33 -6.39
CA SER A 445 1.55 18.27 -7.30
C SER A 445 1.25 16.95 -6.58
N LEU A 446 2.06 16.58 -5.57
CA LEU A 446 1.81 15.40 -4.75
C LEU A 446 0.51 15.55 -3.93
N ALA A 447 0.31 16.73 -3.35
CA ALA A 447 -0.89 17.05 -2.58
C ALA A 447 -2.15 17.01 -3.44
N GLU A 448 -2.12 17.59 -4.65
CA GLU A 448 -3.23 17.54 -5.62
C GLU A 448 -3.56 16.10 -6.03
N GLY A 449 -2.55 15.28 -6.34
CA GLY A 449 -2.76 13.86 -6.66
C GLY A 449 -3.35 13.07 -5.49
N THR A 450 -2.80 13.25 -4.28
CA THR A 450 -3.33 12.63 -3.06
C THR A 450 -4.78 13.04 -2.80
N ALA A 451 -5.09 14.34 -2.96
CA ALA A 451 -6.42 14.87 -2.76
C ALA A 451 -7.43 14.26 -3.73
N ALA A 452 -7.07 14.09 -5.01
CA ALA A 452 -7.94 13.45 -5.99
C ALA A 452 -8.27 12.00 -5.59
N HIS A 453 -7.28 11.20 -5.17
CA HIS A 453 -7.53 9.85 -4.65
C HIS A 453 -8.46 9.86 -3.44
N MET A 454 -8.18 10.73 -2.47
CA MET A 454 -9.00 10.84 -1.25
C MET A 454 -10.45 11.22 -1.55
N ARG A 455 -10.66 12.25 -2.38
CA ARG A 455 -11.99 12.75 -2.75
C ARG A 455 -12.78 11.73 -3.55
N GLN A 456 -12.14 11.00 -4.45
CA GLN A 456 -12.79 9.98 -5.28
C GLN A 456 -13.15 8.69 -4.51
N HIS A 457 -12.48 8.42 -3.38
CA HIS A 457 -12.73 7.24 -2.53
C HIS A 457 -13.38 7.56 -1.19
N ARG A 458 -13.84 8.81 -0.98
CA ARG A 458 -14.43 9.32 0.27
C ARG A 458 -13.52 9.18 1.50
N VAL A 459 -12.20 9.22 1.32
CA VAL A 459 -11.26 9.22 2.45
C VAL A 459 -11.15 10.65 2.98
N LYS A 460 -11.51 10.86 4.25
CA LYS A 460 -11.69 12.21 4.82
C LYS A 460 -10.55 12.71 5.70
N VAL A 461 -9.64 11.81 6.10
CA VAL A 461 -8.53 12.11 7.00
C VAL A 461 -7.21 11.69 6.35
N LEU A 462 -6.22 12.56 6.43
CA LEU A 462 -4.85 12.33 5.96
C LEU A 462 -3.93 12.17 7.17
N ALA A 463 -3.07 11.15 7.18
CA ALA A 463 -1.90 11.11 8.05
C ALA A 463 -0.66 11.51 7.26
N VAL A 464 0.27 12.21 7.90
CA VAL A 464 1.58 12.58 7.34
C VAL A 464 2.68 12.31 8.35
N MET A 465 3.90 12.09 7.86
CA MET A 465 5.08 11.93 8.72
C MET A 465 6.08 13.06 8.49
N ALA A 466 6.65 13.59 9.56
CA ALA A 466 7.71 14.59 9.54
C ALA A 466 8.85 14.21 10.47
N LYS A 467 10.07 14.72 10.25
CA LYS A 467 11.14 14.64 11.24
C LYS A 467 10.90 15.61 12.40
N ASP A 468 10.37 16.79 12.08
CA ASP A 468 9.87 17.79 13.03
C ASP A 468 8.49 18.29 12.61
N VAL A 469 7.47 17.86 13.36
CA VAL A 469 6.05 18.17 13.09
C VAL A 469 5.70 19.65 13.30
N SER A 470 6.52 20.42 14.02
CA SER A 470 6.28 21.84 14.28
C SER A 470 7.18 22.75 13.43
N SER A 471 7.94 22.19 12.49
CA SER A 471 8.82 22.98 11.62
C SER A 471 8.05 23.84 10.61
N ALA A 472 8.68 24.91 10.13
CA ALA A 472 8.12 25.75 9.07
C ALA A 472 7.89 24.96 7.76
N ALA A 473 8.74 23.96 7.49
CA ALA A 473 8.60 23.10 6.33
C ALA A 473 7.42 22.11 6.48
N SER A 474 7.17 21.61 7.69
CA SER A 474 5.94 20.87 8.02
C SER A 474 4.70 21.74 7.80
N ALA A 475 4.71 22.99 8.28
CA ALA A 475 3.61 23.94 8.08
C ALA A 475 3.32 24.22 6.60
N GLU A 476 4.35 24.40 5.77
CA GLU A 476 4.20 24.51 4.30
C GLU A 476 3.49 23.29 3.71
N ALA A 477 3.89 22.09 4.14
CA ALA A 477 3.31 20.85 3.63
C ALA A 477 1.87 20.65 4.09
N TYR A 478 1.54 20.95 5.35
CA TYR A 478 0.16 20.92 5.83
C TYR A 478 -0.72 21.83 4.99
N GLN A 479 -0.27 23.07 4.74
CA GLN A 479 -1.00 24.02 3.91
C GLN A 479 -1.19 23.48 2.48
N ALA A 480 -0.16 22.88 1.87
CA ALA A 480 -0.28 22.32 0.52
C ALA A 480 -1.36 21.22 0.42
N TYR A 481 -1.44 20.30 1.38
CA TYR A 481 -2.48 19.27 1.42
C TYR A 481 -3.88 19.85 1.69
N ILE A 482 -3.97 20.87 2.55
CA ILE A 482 -5.22 21.54 2.90
C ILE A 482 -5.76 22.38 1.72
N ASP A 483 -4.87 23.04 0.98
CA ASP A 483 -5.22 23.78 -0.23
C ASP A 483 -5.71 22.85 -1.35
N ALA A 484 -5.12 21.65 -1.45
CA ALA A 484 -5.46 20.67 -2.46
C ALA A 484 -6.79 19.94 -2.19
N ASN A 485 -7.20 19.80 -0.93
CA ASN A 485 -8.36 18.99 -0.54
C ASN A 485 -9.38 19.78 0.31
N ASP A 486 -10.39 20.34 -0.36
CA ASP A 486 -11.51 21.05 0.26
C ASP A 486 -12.52 20.13 0.99
N GLN A 487 -12.34 18.81 0.91
CA GLN A 487 -13.14 17.80 1.62
C GLN A 487 -12.39 17.18 2.81
N LEU A 488 -11.21 17.69 3.15
CA LEU A 488 -10.38 17.19 4.24
C LEU A 488 -10.97 17.61 5.61
N GLU A 489 -11.19 16.65 6.50
CA GLU A 489 -11.65 16.93 7.86
C GLU A 489 -10.52 17.45 8.75
N GLY A 490 -9.32 16.88 8.59
CA GLY A 490 -8.12 17.19 9.36
C GLY A 490 -6.93 16.34 8.92
N ILE A 491 -5.76 16.70 9.44
CA ILE A 491 -4.50 15.97 9.24
C ILE A 491 -4.02 15.38 10.57
N ILE A 492 -3.58 14.13 10.56
CA ILE A 492 -2.81 13.52 11.64
C ILE A 492 -1.33 13.71 11.32
N SER A 493 -0.57 14.27 12.26
CA SER A 493 0.87 14.46 12.09
C SER A 493 1.67 13.55 13.03
N VAL A 494 2.45 12.64 12.44
CA VAL A 494 3.32 11.70 13.15
C VAL A 494 4.76 12.20 13.04
N GLN A 495 5.46 12.30 14.17
CA GLN A 495 6.90 12.56 14.13
C GLN A 495 7.64 11.23 13.91
N TYR A 496 8.66 11.19 13.06
CA TYR A 496 9.37 9.93 12.76
C TYR A 496 9.92 9.26 14.03
N THR A 497 10.56 10.04 14.91
CA THR A 497 10.98 9.54 16.22
C THR A 497 11.12 10.68 17.23
N PRO A 498 10.58 10.54 18.46
CA PRO A 498 9.52 9.59 18.82
C PRO A 498 8.21 9.85 18.03
N TYR A 499 7.36 8.83 17.83
CA TYR A 499 6.04 8.98 17.20
C TYR A 499 5.16 10.01 17.91
N ALA A 500 5.24 10.04 19.24
CA ALA A 500 4.54 11.01 20.07
C ALA A 500 5.27 12.37 20.23
N GLY A 501 6.17 12.72 19.31
CA GLY A 501 7.03 13.92 19.39
C GLY A 501 6.28 15.25 19.44
N GLY A 502 5.10 15.33 18.81
CA GLY A 502 4.25 16.53 18.81
C GLY A 502 3.39 16.71 20.07
N LYS A 503 3.37 15.71 20.97
CA LYS A 503 2.77 15.79 22.31
C LYS A 503 1.26 16.13 22.34
N GLY A 504 0.55 15.95 21.23
CA GLY A 504 -0.88 16.26 21.13
C GLY A 504 -1.18 17.71 20.80
N GLU A 505 -0.21 18.48 20.31
CA GLU A 505 -0.43 19.81 19.75
C GLU A 505 -1.46 19.77 18.60
N ILE A 506 -2.36 20.76 18.59
CA ILE A 506 -3.35 21.01 17.54
C ILE A 506 -3.01 22.33 16.87
N MET A 507 -2.56 22.28 15.62
CA MET A 507 -2.28 23.44 14.78
C MET A 507 -3.46 23.69 13.83
N TRP A 508 -3.63 24.93 13.39
CA TRP A 508 -4.76 25.34 12.54
C TRP A 508 -4.28 26.02 11.27
N PHE A 509 -4.82 25.60 10.13
CA PHE A 509 -4.49 26.11 8.81
C PHE A 509 -5.79 26.35 8.04
N THR A 510 -5.89 27.50 7.37
CA THR A 510 -7.12 27.88 6.67
C THR A 510 -7.08 27.40 5.22
N ASN A 511 -8.11 26.69 4.77
CA ASN A 511 -8.23 26.26 3.38
C ASN A 511 -8.69 27.39 2.45
N GLY A 512 -8.69 27.13 1.14
CA GLY A 512 -9.12 28.10 0.13
C GLY A 512 -10.56 28.61 0.27
N ASN A 513 -11.41 27.90 1.02
CA ASN A 513 -12.80 28.28 1.31
C ASN A 513 -12.95 29.07 2.63
N GLY A 514 -11.85 29.36 3.33
CA GLY A 514 -11.87 30.12 4.59
C GLY A 514 -12.22 29.31 5.84
N TYR A 515 -12.20 27.97 5.76
CA TYR A 515 -12.40 27.09 6.92
C TYR A 515 -11.05 26.67 7.52
N ASP A 516 -10.94 26.72 8.84
CA ASP A 516 -9.76 26.25 9.56
C ASP A 516 -9.81 24.72 9.67
N ILE A 517 -8.75 24.08 9.22
CA ILE A 517 -8.56 22.63 9.25
C ILE A 517 -7.51 22.30 10.32
N PRO A 518 -7.81 21.40 11.27
CA PRO A 518 -6.86 21.04 12.31
C PRO A 518 -5.79 20.06 11.80
N VAL A 519 -4.55 20.29 12.20
CA VAL A 519 -3.46 19.33 12.16
C VAL A 519 -3.22 18.86 13.60
N VAL A 520 -3.50 17.59 13.86
CA VAL A 520 -3.46 16.96 15.19
C VAL A 520 -2.23 16.09 15.28
N THR A 521 -1.28 16.45 16.14
CA THR A 521 -0.10 15.62 16.37
C THR A 521 -0.41 14.43 17.28
N VAL A 522 0.33 13.34 17.13
CA VAL A 522 0.21 12.18 18.02
C VAL A 522 0.62 12.57 19.45
N LYS A 523 -0.23 12.23 20.44
CA LYS A 523 -0.01 12.56 21.85
C LYS A 523 0.72 11.45 22.61
N TYR A 524 0.39 10.20 22.30
CA TYR A 524 0.94 9.00 22.92
C TYR A 524 1.13 7.89 21.88
N SER A 525 2.04 6.96 22.16
CA SER A 525 2.27 5.75 21.34
C SER A 525 2.22 4.49 22.19
N ILE A 526 1.45 3.49 21.75
CA ILE A 526 1.52 2.14 22.29
C ILE A 526 2.60 1.38 21.53
N TRP A 527 3.71 1.09 22.21
CA TRP A 527 4.90 0.45 21.64
C TRP A 527 5.59 -0.43 22.69
N ASP A 528 5.93 -1.66 22.32
CA ASP A 528 6.78 -2.55 23.10
C ASP A 528 8.28 -2.29 22.84
N PHE A 529 8.96 -1.63 23.78
CA PHE A 529 10.40 -1.38 23.72
C PHE A 529 11.25 -2.45 24.41
N GLY A 530 10.70 -3.63 24.73
CA GLY A 530 11.45 -4.72 25.34
C GLY A 530 11.80 -4.49 26.82
N GLY A 531 10.87 -3.91 27.58
CA GLY A 531 10.97 -3.82 29.05
C GLY A 531 11.17 -2.42 29.63
N TYR A 532 11.16 -1.36 28.80
CA TYR A 532 11.13 0.02 29.26
C TYR A 532 10.01 0.81 28.57
N ASN A 533 9.68 1.98 29.13
CA ASN A 533 8.74 2.94 28.55
C ASN A 533 9.44 4.30 28.42
N ASN A 534 9.15 5.04 27.35
CA ASN A 534 9.50 6.44 27.19
C ASN A 534 8.41 7.34 27.79
N GLU A 535 8.63 8.66 27.82
CA GLU A 535 7.71 9.61 28.48
C GLU A 535 6.25 9.51 28.00
N ARG A 536 6.07 9.31 26.68
CA ARG A 536 4.79 9.26 25.98
C ARG A 536 4.61 8.02 25.12
N GLU A 537 5.53 7.07 25.21
CA GLU A 537 5.52 5.86 24.39
C GLU A 537 5.81 4.64 25.25
N GLY A 538 5.00 3.60 25.14
CA GLY A 538 5.18 2.43 26.00
C GLY A 538 4.04 1.45 25.92
N THR A 539 3.95 0.58 26.91
CA THR A 539 2.92 -0.47 26.94
C THR A 539 1.49 0.10 27.11
N PRO A 540 0.44 -0.67 26.78
CA PRO A 540 -0.95 -0.25 27.00
C PRO A 540 -1.24 0.23 28.43
N ASP A 541 -0.70 -0.48 29.45
CA ASP A 541 -0.84 -0.09 30.85
C ASP A 541 -0.16 1.25 31.16
N HIS A 542 1.04 1.47 30.61
CA HIS A 542 1.76 2.73 30.77
C HIS A 542 0.97 3.91 30.19
N ILE A 543 0.45 3.76 28.97
CA ILE A 543 -0.30 4.82 28.29
C ILE A 543 -1.64 5.09 28.98
N ALA A 544 -2.36 4.07 29.46
CA ALA A 544 -3.56 4.26 30.24
C ALA A 544 -3.29 5.09 31.52
N ASN A 545 -2.21 4.77 32.24
CA ASN A 545 -1.80 5.53 33.43
C ASN A 545 -1.43 6.98 33.10
N LYS A 546 -0.78 7.23 31.95
CA LYS A 546 -0.48 8.59 31.46
C LYS A 546 -1.75 9.39 31.15
N LEU A 547 -2.73 8.76 30.51
CA LEU A 547 -4.03 9.37 30.24
C LEU A 547 -4.72 9.73 31.56
N ILE A 548 -4.91 8.78 32.46
CA ILE A 548 -5.59 8.98 33.74
C ILE A 548 -4.91 10.05 34.60
N GLY A 549 -3.57 10.05 34.63
CA GLY A 549 -2.79 11.04 35.37
C GLY A 549 -2.65 12.42 34.70
N SER A 550 -3.13 12.58 33.46
CA SER A 550 -2.98 13.84 32.73
C SER A 550 -3.90 14.93 33.30
N SER A 551 -3.29 16.06 33.65
CA SER A 551 -3.97 17.31 34.01
C SER A 551 -4.25 18.21 32.81
N ASP A 552 -4.06 17.72 31.58
CA ASP A 552 -4.30 18.53 30.37
C ASP A 552 -5.77 18.97 30.32
N SER A 553 -5.96 20.26 30.03
CA SER A 553 -7.27 20.88 29.84
C SER A 553 -7.90 20.50 28.51
N ASP A 554 -7.08 20.20 27.50
CA ASP A 554 -7.56 19.73 26.20
C ASP A 554 -8.06 18.27 26.33
N PRO A 555 -9.32 17.98 25.96
CA PRO A 555 -9.91 16.66 26.15
C PRO A 555 -9.46 15.63 25.10
N PHE A 556 -8.70 16.01 24.06
CA PHE A 556 -8.41 15.15 22.92
C PHE A 556 -7.09 14.40 23.07
N ASN A 557 -7.14 13.08 22.84
CA ASN A 557 -5.98 12.20 23.01
C ASN A 557 -5.87 11.23 21.83
N LEU A 558 -5.04 11.61 20.85
CA LEU A 558 -4.65 10.71 19.77
C LEU A 558 -3.53 9.77 20.23
N VAL A 559 -3.82 8.48 20.20
CA VAL A 559 -2.89 7.40 20.54
C VAL A 559 -2.56 6.60 19.28
N ILE A 560 -1.31 6.61 18.85
CA ILE A 560 -0.86 5.72 17.78
C ILE A 560 -0.52 4.33 18.37
N VAL A 561 -0.79 3.26 17.63
CA VAL A 561 -0.51 1.87 18.03
C VAL A 561 0.50 1.29 17.06
N HIS A 562 1.67 0.93 17.56
CA HIS A 562 2.74 0.35 16.74
C HIS A 562 2.35 -1.06 16.26
N ALA A 563 2.28 -1.24 14.93
CA ALA A 563 1.75 -2.46 14.29
C ALA A 563 2.52 -3.73 14.67
N TRP A 564 3.83 -3.63 14.92
CA TRP A 564 4.68 -4.80 15.10
C TRP A 564 4.85 -5.22 16.57
N SER A 565 4.39 -4.40 17.51
CA SER A 565 4.48 -4.72 18.94
C SER A 565 3.46 -5.79 19.36
N GLY A 566 3.84 -6.58 20.36
CA GLY A 566 3.00 -7.63 20.92
C GLY A 566 3.01 -7.60 22.45
N PHE A 567 1.83 -7.71 23.05
CA PHE A 567 1.61 -7.55 24.48
C PHE A 567 0.93 -8.77 25.09
N ASN A 568 1.10 -8.96 26.39
CA ASN A 568 0.38 -9.97 27.16
C ASN A 568 -0.94 -9.39 27.73
N GLU A 569 -1.76 -10.27 28.34
CA GLU A 569 -3.07 -9.93 28.90
C GLU A 569 -3.06 -8.80 29.94
N THR A 570 -1.92 -8.57 30.62
CA THR A 570 -1.84 -7.47 31.60
C THR A 570 -1.50 -6.12 30.95
N GLY A 571 -1.27 -6.09 29.63
CA GLY A 571 -0.86 -4.90 28.90
C GLY A 571 0.62 -4.58 29.10
N THR A 572 1.46 -5.60 29.28
CA THR A 572 2.92 -5.46 29.34
C THR A 572 3.60 -6.19 28.16
N ALA A 573 4.91 -5.98 27.99
CA ALA A 573 5.71 -6.42 26.84
C ALA A 573 5.71 -7.93 26.57
N SER A 574 6.11 -8.32 25.35
CA SER A 574 6.43 -9.70 24.95
C SER A 574 5.25 -10.69 25.00
N GLY A 575 4.15 -10.36 24.33
CA GLY A 575 3.02 -11.28 24.14
C GLY A 575 2.43 -11.27 22.73
N GLY A 576 1.30 -11.97 22.54
CA GLY A 576 0.66 -12.17 21.24
C GLY A 576 -0.42 -11.15 20.87
N ILE A 577 -0.82 -10.26 21.79
CA ILE A 577 -1.90 -9.28 21.57
C ILE A 577 -1.34 -8.07 20.83
N LYS A 578 -1.93 -7.74 19.68
CA LYS A 578 -1.46 -6.67 18.79
C LYS A 578 -2.62 -5.77 18.35
N GLY A 579 -2.31 -4.69 17.63
CA GLY A 579 -3.30 -3.85 16.95
C GLY A 579 -4.47 -3.44 17.84
N ALA A 580 -5.69 -3.76 17.42
CA ALA A 580 -6.91 -3.42 18.16
C ALA A 580 -7.00 -4.09 19.54
N GLY A 581 -6.42 -5.28 19.72
CA GLY A 581 -6.30 -5.91 21.04
C GLY A 581 -5.41 -5.09 21.98
N ALA A 582 -4.30 -4.53 21.48
CA ALA A 582 -3.43 -3.67 22.29
C ALA A 582 -4.13 -2.35 22.68
N ALA A 583 -4.88 -1.75 21.76
CA ALA A 583 -5.73 -0.60 22.05
C ALA A 583 -6.79 -0.91 23.11
N LYS A 584 -7.41 -2.11 23.05
CA LYS A 584 -8.41 -2.58 24.02
C LYS A 584 -7.83 -2.67 25.44
N LEU A 585 -6.63 -3.22 25.60
CA LEU A 585 -5.94 -3.29 26.89
C LEU A 585 -5.72 -1.91 27.53
N CYS A 586 -5.49 -0.88 26.71
CA CYS A 586 -5.40 0.50 27.17
C CYS A 586 -6.79 1.04 27.55
N ALA A 587 -7.76 0.90 26.64
CA ALA A 587 -9.12 1.41 26.80
C ALA A 587 -9.83 0.86 28.05
N ASP A 588 -9.65 -0.42 28.38
CA ASP A 588 -10.30 -1.08 29.52
C ASP A 588 -9.86 -0.53 30.88
N LYS A 589 -8.71 0.14 30.94
CA LYS A 589 -8.19 0.74 32.17
C LYS A 589 -8.69 2.17 32.37
N LEU A 590 -9.26 2.78 31.33
CA LEU A 590 -9.77 4.15 31.41
C LEU A 590 -11.07 4.20 32.23
N ASN A 591 -11.22 5.25 33.02
CA ASN A 591 -12.43 5.46 33.82
C ASN A 591 -13.57 6.04 32.97
N GLN A 592 -14.75 6.16 33.58
CA GLN A 592 -15.98 6.66 32.93
C GLN A 592 -15.89 8.11 32.39
N ASN A 593 -14.83 8.87 32.70
CA ASN A 593 -14.63 10.20 32.14
C ASN A 593 -14.05 10.14 30.73
N TYR A 594 -13.61 8.97 30.27
CA TYR A 594 -13.11 8.78 28.91
C TYR A 594 -14.17 8.21 27.98
N ALA A 595 -14.14 8.64 26.72
CA ALA A 595 -14.91 8.10 25.63
C ALA A 595 -13.98 7.69 24.49
N VAL A 596 -14.06 6.44 24.06
CA VAL A 596 -13.36 5.98 22.86
C VAL A 596 -14.18 6.39 21.64
N VAL A 597 -13.54 7.12 20.73
CA VAL A 597 -14.13 7.62 19.46
C VAL A 597 -13.21 7.23 18.30
N ASN A 598 -13.76 7.13 17.09
CA ASN A 598 -12.91 7.01 15.91
C ASN A 598 -12.26 8.36 15.59
N ILE A 599 -11.29 8.35 14.68
CA ILE A 599 -10.49 9.54 14.38
C ILE A 599 -11.29 10.67 13.74
N GLU A 600 -12.25 10.34 12.87
CA GLU A 600 -13.16 11.30 12.22
C GLU A 600 -14.00 12.03 13.27
N GLU A 601 -14.65 11.30 14.20
CA GLU A 601 -15.41 11.90 15.30
C GLU A 601 -14.52 12.75 16.22
N MET A 602 -13.28 12.31 16.50
CA MET A 602 -12.34 13.09 17.31
C MET A 602 -12.00 14.42 16.63
N ILE A 603 -11.71 14.43 15.33
CA ILE A 603 -11.41 15.64 14.56
C ILE A 603 -12.61 16.58 14.54
N TRP A 604 -13.81 16.06 14.32
CA TRP A 604 -15.04 16.85 14.35
C TRP A 604 -15.31 17.46 15.73
N ARG A 605 -15.03 16.74 16.83
CA ARG A 605 -15.10 17.28 18.19
C ARG A 605 -14.02 18.32 18.47
N ILE A 606 -12.81 18.17 17.94
CA ILE A 606 -11.75 19.21 17.98
C ILE A 606 -12.26 20.50 17.33
N ARG A 607 -12.84 20.40 16.14
CA ARG A 607 -13.43 21.54 15.42
C ARG A 607 -14.55 22.20 16.20
N MET A 608 -15.51 21.42 16.71
CA MET A 608 -16.62 21.96 17.49
C MET A 608 -16.15 22.61 18.80
N HIS A 609 -15.17 22.03 19.49
CA HIS A 609 -14.65 22.57 20.75
C HIS A 609 -13.88 23.90 20.56
N HIS A 610 -13.00 23.96 19.56
CA HIS A 610 -12.09 25.11 19.36
C HIS A 610 -12.62 26.16 18.39
N ARG A 611 -13.55 25.79 17.49
CA ARG A 611 -14.14 26.63 16.44
C ARG A 611 -15.65 26.34 16.28
N PRO A 612 -16.48 26.46 17.34
CA PRO A 612 -17.90 26.05 17.30
C PRO A 612 -18.70 26.79 16.23
N GLU A 613 -18.58 28.11 16.16
CA GLU A 613 -19.33 28.93 15.19
C GLU A 613 -19.00 28.54 13.74
N GLN A 614 -17.72 28.35 13.43
CA GLN A 614 -17.27 27.95 12.10
C GLN A 614 -17.71 26.52 11.76
N THR A 615 -17.66 25.61 12.74
CA THR A 615 -18.08 24.21 12.56
C THR A 615 -19.57 24.12 12.31
N GLN A 616 -20.39 24.82 13.11
CA GLN A 616 -21.84 24.87 12.92
C GLN A 616 -22.19 25.49 11.57
N LYS A 617 -21.54 26.60 11.21
CA LYS A 617 -21.71 27.23 9.90
C LYS A 617 -21.39 26.26 8.76
N TYR A 618 -20.28 25.52 8.83
CA TYR A 618 -19.93 24.52 7.82
C TYR A 618 -21.00 23.43 7.71
N LEU A 619 -21.46 22.89 8.84
CA LEU A 619 -22.49 21.86 8.87
C LEU A 619 -23.84 22.35 8.34
N ASP A 620 -24.22 23.61 8.58
CA ASP A 620 -25.50 24.18 8.14
C ASP A 620 -25.50 24.68 6.68
N GLU A 621 -24.36 25.16 6.19
CA GLU A 621 -24.24 25.73 4.83
C GLU A 621 -23.93 24.66 3.77
N VAL A 622 -23.18 23.61 4.14
CA VAL A 622 -22.74 22.57 3.21
C VAL A 622 -23.69 21.38 3.18
N PHE A 623 -24.35 21.06 4.30
CA PHE A 623 -25.15 19.86 4.50
C PHE A 623 -26.50 20.16 5.15
#